data_AF-A0A947AP83-F1
#
_entry.id   AF-A0A947AP83-F1
#
_cell.length_a   1.000
_cell.length_b   1.000
_cell.length_c   1.000
_cell.angle_alpha   90.00
_cell.angle_beta   90.00
_cell.angle_gamma   90.00
#
_symmetry.space_group_name_H-M   'P 1'
#
loop_
_entity.id
_entity.type
_entity.pdbx_description
1 polymer ?
#
loop_
_entity_poly.entity_id
_entity_poly.type
_entity_poly.pdbx_seq_one_letter_code
_entity_poly.pdbx_strand_id
1 'polypeptide(L)'
;MPVLPTPTYCPPFPFTSGHLQTIYPSLFRRTPPINKKRERLNTPDGDFLDIDWHYSCTGSTPNLTIISHGLEGNSQKKYVLGMAHQLSLS
;
A
#
# COMPACT_ATOMS: atom_id res chain seq x y z
N MET A 1 5.07 5.00 31.46
CA MET A 1 4.30 5.00 30.19
C MET A 1 3.98 6.45 29.83
N PRO A 2 4.07 6.85 28.56
CA PRO A 2 3.72 8.22 28.17
C PRO A 2 2.22 8.47 28.42
N VAL A 3 1.89 9.63 28.98
CA VAL A 3 0.50 10.11 29.06
C VAL A 3 0.16 10.67 27.69
N LEU A 4 -0.67 9.95 26.93
CA LEU A 4 -1.14 10.42 25.63
C LEU A 4 -2.31 11.41 25.82
N PRO A 5 -2.37 12.49 25.02
CA PRO A 5 -3.52 13.37 25.03
C PRO A 5 -4.77 12.60 24.57
N THR A 6 -5.94 13.09 24.97
CA THR A 6 -7.21 12.53 24.49
C THR A 6 -7.29 12.67 22.97
N PRO A 7 -7.57 11.57 22.23
CA PRO A 7 -7.68 11.65 20.78
C PRO A 7 -8.87 12.52 20.39
N THR A 8 -8.65 13.42 19.42
CA THR A 8 -9.72 14.24 18.82
C THR A 8 -10.51 13.46 17.76
N TYR A 9 -10.01 12.31 17.35
CA TYR A 9 -10.64 11.44 16.35
C TYR A 9 -11.71 10.56 16.98
N CYS A 10 -12.95 10.71 16.53
CA CYS A 10 -14.06 9.81 16.83
C CYS A 10 -14.30 8.88 15.63
N PRO A 11 -13.98 7.57 15.72
CA PRO A 11 -14.22 6.65 14.63
C PRO A 11 -15.72 6.52 14.33
N PRO A 12 -16.14 6.59 13.06
CA PRO A 12 -17.55 6.43 12.71
C PRO A 12 -18.00 4.98 12.91
N PHE A 13 -19.25 4.78 13.31
CA PHE A 13 -19.87 3.44 13.32
C PHE A 13 -19.92 2.88 11.88
N PRO A 14 -19.57 1.60 11.65
CA PRO A 14 -19.29 0.52 12.61
C PRO A 14 -17.80 0.36 13.00
N PHE A 15 -16.91 1.26 12.57
CA PHE A 15 -15.46 1.16 12.78
C PHE A 15 -14.99 1.62 14.16
N THR A 16 -15.83 1.57 15.18
CA THR A 16 -15.48 1.96 16.55
C THR A 16 -14.56 0.95 17.25
N SER A 17 -14.47 -0.29 16.74
CA SER A 17 -13.55 -1.33 17.23
C SER A 17 -12.33 -1.49 16.32
N GLY A 18 -11.14 -1.55 16.93
CA GLY A 18 -9.88 -1.79 16.20
C GLY A 18 -9.86 -3.13 15.46
N HIS A 19 -10.49 -4.18 16.00
CA HIS A 19 -10.60 -5.47 15.31
C HIS A 19 -11.39 -5.36 14.01
N LEU A 20 -12.51 -4.63 14.01
CA LEU A 20 -13.30 -4.41 12.80
C LEU A 20 -12.50 -3.63 11.75
N GLN A 21 -11.74 -2.62 12.16
CA GLN A 21 -10.86 -1.85 11.27
C GLN A 21 -9.78 -2.72 10.62
N THR A 22 -9.29 -3.76 11.29
CA THR A 22 -8.30 -4.69 10.73
C THR A 22 -8.93 -5.76 9.83
N ILE A 23 -10.04 -6.36 10.27
CA ILE A 23 -10.68 -7.49 9.60
C ILE A 23 -11.37 -7.05 8.31
N TYR A 24 -12.15 -5.97 8.38
CA TYR A 24 -12.98 -5.52 7.25
C TYR A 24 -12.19 -5.29 5.96
N PRO A 25 -11.10 -4.48 5.92
CA PRO A 25 -10.35 -4.27 4.68
C PRO A 25 -9.65 -5.53 4.20
N SER A 26 -9.26 -6.44 5.09
CA SER A 26 -8.63 -7.71 4.71
C SER A 26 -9.60 -8.57 3.88
N LEU A 27 -10.86 -8.66 4.34
CA LEU A 27 -11.91 -9.45 3.68
C LEU A 27 -12.49 -8.75 2.45
N PHE A 28 -12.91 -7.48 2.59
CA PHE A 28 -13.80 -6.83 1.64
C PHE A 28 -13.14 -5.83 0.69
N ARG A 29 -11.89 -5.43 0.93
CA ARG A 29 -11.20 -4.50 0.00
C ARG A 29 -11.07 -5.16 -1.37
N ARG A 30 -11.47 -4.43 -2.40
CA ARG A 30 -11.34 -4.85 -3.80
C ARG A 30 -9.92 -4.56 -4.29
N THR A 31 -9.45 -5.41 -5.18
CA THR A 31 -8.18 -5.20 -5.87
C THR A 31 -8.41 -4.28 -7.07
N PRO A 32 -7.74 -3.12 -7.16
CA PRO A 32 -7.88 -2.25 -8.32
C PRO A 32 -7.29 -2.89 -9.57
N PRO A 33 -7.86 -2.65 -10.77
CA PRO A 33 -7.34 -3.16 -12.03
C PRO A 33 -6.16 -2.30 -12.50
N ILE A 34 -5.00 -2.47 -11.86
CA ILE A 34 -3.79 -1.72 -12.20
C ILE A 34 -2.80 -2.60 -12.97
N ASN A 35 -2.31 -2.08 -14.09
CA ASN A 35 -1.24 -2.73 -14.85
C ASN A 35 0.10 -2.48 -14.16
N LYS A 36 0.98 -3.48 -14.25
CA LYS A 36 2.33 -3.40 -13.69
C LYS A 36 3.35 -4.00 -14.62
N LYS A 37 4.56 -3.45 -14.57
CA LYS A 37 5.72 -4.03 -15.22
C LYS A 37 6.67 -4.51 -14.13
N ARG A 38 6.92 -5.82 -14.08
CA ARG A 38 7.89 -6.37 -13.13
C ARG A 38 9.30 -6.22 -13.67
N GLU A 39 10.21 -5.82 -12.80
CA GLU A 39 11.65 -5.83 -12.99
C GLU A 39 12.31 -6.53 -11.80
N ARG A 40 13.33 -7.34 -12.06
CA ARG A 40 14.16 -7.94 -11.01
C ARG A 40 15.54 -7.31 -11.07
N LEU A 41 16.00 -6.76 -9.96
CA LEU A 41 17.34 -6.25 -9.79
C LEU A 41 18.16 -7.29 -9.03
N ASN A 42 19.31 -7.69 -9.56
CA ASN A 42 20.27 -8.50 -8.81
C ASN A 42 21.09 -7.57 -7.91
N THR A 43 21.36 -7.99 -6.68
CA THR A 43 22.16 -7.23 -5.72
C THR A 43 23.60 -7.76 -5.68
N PRO A 44 24.60 -6.92 -5.30
CA PRO A 44 26.01 -7.32 -5.32
C PRO A 44 26.38 -8.49 -4.39
N ASP A 45 25.55 -8.74 -3.38
CA ASP A 45 25.66 -9.87 -2.45
C ASP A 45 25.06 -11.18 -2.99
N GLY A 46 24.54 -11.17 -4.23
CA GLY A 46 24.02 -12.37 -4.89
C GLY A 46 22.54 -12.65 -4.62
N ASP A 47 21.82 -11.71 -3.97
CA ASP A 47 20.36 -11.76 -3.80
C ASP A 47 19.65 -10.96 -4.91
N PHE A 48 18.34 -10.72 -4.74
CA PHE A 48 17.52 -9.98 -5.68
C PHE A 48 16.42 -9.12 -5.04
N LEU A 49 16.02 -8.07 -5.77
CA LEU A 49 14.87 -7.22 -5.49
C LEU A 49 13.87 -7.30 -6.64
N ASP A 50 12.64 -7.73 -6.34
CA ASP A 50 11.52 -7.65 -7.28
C ASP A 50 10.81 -6.30 -7.14
N ILE A 51 10.80 -5.54 -8.22
CA ILE A 51 10.14 -4.24 -8.33
C ILE A 51 8.94 -4.37 -9.28
N ASP A 52 7.77 -3.93 -8.84
CA ASP A 52 6.60 -3.76 -9.69
C ASP A 52 6.39 -2.28 -10.00
N TRP A 53 6.62 -1.90 -11.24
CA TRP A 53 6.41 -0.53 -11.72
C TRP A 53 4.95 -0.28 -12.04
N HIS A 54 4.43 0.83 -11.50
CA HIS A 54 3.12 1.39 -11.83
C HIS A 54 3.33 2.81 -12.35
N TYR A 55 2.96 3.03 -13.61
CA TYR A 55 3.14 4.33 -14.27
C TYR A 55 1.91 5.21 -14.08
N SER A 56 2.12 6.53 -14.05
CA SER A 56 1.03 7.49 -13.95
C SER A 56 0.06 7.38 -15.13
N CYS A 57 -1.23 7.46 -14.82
CA CYS A 57 -2.32 7.48 -15.81
C CYS A 57 -2.58 8.88 -16.36
N THR A 58 -2.09 9.94 -15.69
CA THR A 58 -2.33 11.34 -16.06
C THR A 58 -1.21 11.93 -16.93
N GLY A 59 -0.12 11.19 -17.13
CA GLY A 59 0.98 11.56 -18.03
C GLY A 59 2.35 11.45 -17.37
N SER A 60 3.31 12.23 -17.88
CA SER A 60 4.65 12.28 -17.30
C SER A 60 4.64 13.05 -15.98
N THR A 61 5.23 12.45 -14.94
CA THR A 61 5.37 13.07 -13.61
C THR A 61 6.84 13.06 -13.20
N PRO A 62 7.33 14.13 -12.54
CA PRO A 62 8.69 14.14 -11.97
C PRO A 62 8.79 13.36 -10.66
N ASN A 63 7.65 12.90 -10.09
CA ASN A 63 7.61 12.29 -8.78
C ASN A 63 7.75 10.76 -8.86
N LEU A 64 8.61 10.19 -8.02
CA LEU A 64 8.72 8.75 -7.81
C LEU A 64 8.31 8.42 -6.38
N THR A 65 7.32 7.54 -6.22
CA THR A 65 6.92 7.02 -4.91
C THR A 65 7.32 5.57 -4.77
N ILE A 66 7.99 5.25 -3.65
CA ILE A 66 8.38 3.88 -3.31
C ILE A 66 7.37 3.34 -2.29
N ILE A 67 6.80 2.17 -2.58
CA ILE A 67 5.87 1.48 -1.69
C ILE A 67 6.52 0.16 -1.27
N SER A 68 6.74 -0.01 0.03
CA SER A 68 7.24 -1.27 0.60
C SER A 68 6.11 -2.04 1.28
N HIS A 69 6.12 -3.36 1.15
CA HIS A 69 5.21 -4.24 1.86
C HIS A 69 5.80 -4.68 3.21
N GLY A 70 4.95 -5.20 4.11
CA GLY A 70 5.42 -5.78 5.38
C GLY A 70 6.10 -7.13 5.20
N LEU A 71 6.64 -7.69 6.29
CA LEU A 71 7.46 -8.92 6.29
C LEU A 71 6.79 -10.13 5.63
N GLU A 72 5.47 -10.28 5.78
CA GLU A 72 4.69 -11.40 5.23
C GLU A 72 3.91 -11.01 3.96
N GLY A 73 4.28 -9.87 3.38
CA GLY A 73 3.64 -9.25 2.24
C GLY A 73 4.27 -9.61 0.91
N ASN A 74 3.67 -9.06 -0.14
CA ASN A 74 4.30 -8.87 -1.43
C ASN A 74 3.66 -7.66 -2.12
N SER A 75 4.19 -7.25 -3.26
CA SER A 75 3.67 -6.13 -4.05
C SER A 75 2.22 -6.30 -4.55
N GLN A 76 1.66 -7.51 -4.48
CA GLN A 76 0.31 -7.84 -4.95
C GLN A 76 -0.75 -7.78 -3.85
N LYS A 77 -0.38 -7.47 -2.61
CA LYS A 77 -1.35 -7.34 -1.52
C LYS A 77 -2.30 -6.16 -1.81
N LYS A 78 -3.57 -6.33 -1.49
CA LYS A 78 -4.66 -5.36 -1.79
C LYS A 78 -4.35 -3.93 -1.33
N TYR A 79 -3.69 -3.76 -0.19
CA TYR A 79 -3.34 -2.44 0.32
C TYR A 79 -2.21 -1.77 -0.49
N VAL A 80 -1.22 -2.54 -0.96
CA VAL A 80 -0.14 -2.06 -1.83
C VAL A 80 -0.71 -1.63 -3.17
N LEU A 81 -1.50 -2.49 -3.80
CA LEU A 81 -2.14 -2.19 -5.09
C LEU A 81 -3.09 -1.00 -5.00
N GLY A 82 -3.82 -0.86 -3.88
CA GLY A 82 -4.67 0.30 -3.61
C GLY A 82 -3.89 1.61 -3.53
N MET A 83 -2.75 1.62 -2.83
CA MET A 83 -1.88 2.80 -2.76
C MET A 83 -1.24 3.12 -4.11
N ALA A 84 -0.70 2.11 -4.80
CA ALA A 84 -0.11 2.27 -6.13
C ALA A 84 -1.12 2.86 -7.13
N HIS A 85 -2.36 2.37 -7.11
CA HIS A 85 -3.43 2.90 -7.96
C HIS A 85 -3.82 4.34 -7.61
N GLN A 86 -3.91 4.68 -6.33
CA GLN A 86 -4.23 6.06 -5.98
C GLN A 86 -3.11 7.03 -6.40
N LEU A 87 -1.84 6.61 -6.22
CA LEU A 87 -0.67 7.41 -6.58
C LEU A 87 -0.40 7.46 -8.08
N SER A 88 -0.87 6.48 -8.86
CA SER A 88 -0.80 6.56 -10.32
C SER A 88 -1.83 7.53 -10.92
N LEU A 89 -2.83 7.94 -10.14
CA LEU A 89 -3.85 8.91 -10.56
C LEU A 89 -3.51 10.36 -10.19
N SER A 90 -2.51 10.57 -9.32
CA SER A 90 -1.99 11.90 -8.98
C SER A 90 -0.97 12.37 -10.01
#